data_AF-A0A3N5ZYD0-F1
#
_entry.id   AF-A0A3N5ZYD0-F1
#
_cell.length_a   1.000
_cell.length_b   1.000
_cell.length_c   1.000
_cell.angle_alpha   90.00
_cell.angle_beta   90.00
_cell.angle_gamma   90.00
#
_symmetry.space_group_name_H-M   'P 1'
#
loop_
_entity.id
_entity.type
_entity.pdbx_description
1 polymer ?
#
loop_
_entity_poly.entity_id
_entity_poly.type
_entity_poly.pdbx_seq_one_letter_code
_entity_poly.pdbx_strand_id
1 'polypeptide(L)'
;MDARKEDRGPSTANIHMTKKCPECFAYLPLHAKVCTSCGKRVGPVDKLGHARKPPNIKGYLAAALAILAFVTFVYWGFFMD
;
A
#
# COMPACT_ATOMS: atom_id res chain seq x y z
N MET A 1 19.59 35.93 10.93
CA MET A 1 18.44 35.96 9.99
C MET A 1 18.15 34.51 9.65
N ASP A 2 17.31 33.97 10.52
CA ASP A 2 17.15 32.57 10.85
C ASP A 2 15.84 32.06 10.28
N ALA A 3 15.85 30.89 9.65
CA ALA A 3 14.62 30.13 9.38
C ALA A 3 14.94 28.63 9.22
N ARG A 4 15.31 27.96 10.31
CA ARG A 4 15.21 26.49 10.38
C ARG A 4 13.73 26.13 10.54
N LYS A 5 13.12 25.64 9.47
CA LYS A 5 11.74 25.14 9.43
C LYS A 5 11.67 23.83 10.20
N GLU A 6 11.12 23.89 11.41
CA GLU A 6 10.85 22.75 12.27
C GLU A 6 9.53 22.09 11.85
N ASP A 7 9.63 21.06 10.99
CA ASP A 7 8.50 20.23 10.58
C ASP A 7 8.06 19.34 11.76
N ARG A 8 7.13 19.86 12.57
CA ARG A 8 6.40 19.13 13.61
C ARG A 8 5.48 18.08 12.96
N GLY A 9 5.98 16.85 12.83
CA GLY A 9 5.15 15.66 12.63
C GLY A 9 4.35 15.34 13.91
N PRO A 10 3.08 14.90 13.82
CA PRO A 10 2.22 14.73 14.99
C PRO A 10 2.67 13.53 15.82
N SER A 11 3.23 13.84 16.98
CA SER A 11 3.39 12.94 18.12
C SER A 11 2.04 12.77 18.82
N THR A 12 1.44 11.58 18.73
CA THR A 12 0.30 11.20 19.58
C THR A 12 0.37 9.71 19.94
N ALA A 13 0.96 9.48 21.12
CA ALA A 13 0.65 8.50 22.14
C ALA A 13 -0.14 7.22 21.77
N ASN A 14 0.59 6.09 21.71
CA ASN A 14 0.24 4.79 22.30
C ASN A 14 1.55 3.97 22.39
N ILE A 15 2.18 3.99 23.57
CA ILE A 15 3.63 3.78 23.76
C ILE A 15 4.04 2.29 23.77
N HIS A 16 3.14 1.33 23.52
CA HIS A 16 3.45 -0.11 23.63
C HIS A 16 2.99 -0.99 22.46
N MET A 17 2.51 -0.42 21.34
CA MET A 17 2.23 -1.21 20.14
C MET A 17 2.93 -0.61 18.92
N THR A 18 4.03 -1.25 18.52
CA THR A 18 4.70 -1.02 17.25
C THR A 18 4.21 -2.05 16.23
N LYS A 19 4.08 -1.63 14.98
CA LYS A 19 3.76 -2.53 13.86
C LYS A 19 4.95 -2.63 12.93
N LYS A 20 5.11 -3.80 12.31
CA LYS A 20 6.19 -4.03 11.35
C LYS A 20 5.71 -3.73 9.93
N CYS A 21 6.45 -2.91 9.20
CA CYS A 21 6.16 -2.65 7.78
C CYS A 21 6.37 -3.94 6.96
N PRO A 22 5.42 -4.36 6.10
CA PRO A 22 5.55 -5.57 5.29
C PRO A 22 6.57 -5.44 4.15
N GLU A 23 6.94 -4.22 3.77
CA GLU A 23 7.83 -3.97 2.63
C GLU A 23 9.29 -3.86 3.06
N CYS A 24 9.57 -3.09 4.12
CA CYS A 24 10.93 -2.80 4.57
C CYS A 24 11.24 -3.31 5.99
N PHE A 25 10.28 -3.97 6.65
CA PHE A 25 10.44 -4.54 7.99
C PHE A 25 10.76 -3.53 9.11
N ALA A 26 10.70 -2.23 8.82
CA ALA A 26 10.86 -1.17 9.82
C ALA A 26 9.72 -1.16 10.83
N TYR A 27 10.04 -0.82 12.08
CA TYR A 27 9.07 -0.63 13.15
C TYR A 27 8.43 0.75 13.04
N LEU A 28 7.10 0.78 13.10
CA LEU A 28 6.30 1.98 12.90
C LEU A 28 5.22 2.09 13.99
N PRO A 29 4.78 3.29 14.39
CA PRO A 29 3.65 3.43 15.31
C PRO A 29 2.37 2.80 14.74
N LEU A 30 1.54 2.23 15.62
CA LEU A 30 0.30 1.51 15.31
C LEU A 30 -0.61 2.27 14.31
N HIS A 31 -0.75 3.58 14.53
CA HIS A 31 -1.63 4.46 13.76
C HIS A 31 -1.00 5.08 12.51
N ALA A 32 0.29 4.88 12.25
CA ALA A 32 0.91 5.45 11.05
C ALA A 32 0.32 4.85 9.78
N LYS A 33 -0.17 5.70 8.88
CA LYS A 33 -0.74 5.32 7.58
C LYS A 33 0.33 5.22 6.47
N VAL A 34 1.53 5.73 6.73
CA VAL A 34 2.65 5.79 5.79
C VAL A 34 3.91 5.39 6.55
N CYS A 35 4.72 4.52 5.96
CA CYS A 35 6.01 4.13 6.52
C CYS A 35 7.00 5.29 6.43
N THR A 36 7.65 5.62 7.55
CA THR A 36 8.69 6.66 7.64
C THR A 36 10.01 6.24 7.01
N SER A 37 10.25 4.93 6.84
CA SER A 37 11.48 4.41 6.23
C SER A 37 11.36 4.23 4.72
N CYS A 38 10.29 3.59 4.22
CA CYS A 38 10.14 3.30 2.79
C CYS A 38 9.12 4.20 2.06
N GLY A 39 8.38 5.06 2.77
CA GLY A 39 7.38 5.95 2.18
C GLY A 39 6.13 5.24 1.62
N LYS A 40 6.02 3.91 1.73
CA LYS A 40 4.83 3.18 1.25
C LYS A 40 3.65 3.34 2.21
N ARG A 41 2.44 3.35 1.64
CA ARG A 41 1.19 3.34 2.42
C ARG A 41 1.05 2.01 3.14
N VAL A 42 0.79 2.07 4.44
CA VAL A 42 0.63 0.90 5.32
C VAL A 42 -0.74 0.95 5.97
N GLY A 43 -1.45 -0.18 5.94
CA GLY A 43 -2.79 -0.30 6.50
C GLY A 43 -2.82 -0.42 8.02
N PRO A 44 -4.01 -0.65 8.59
CA PRO A 44 -4.16 -1.04 9.99
C PRO A 44 -3.41 -2.34 10.30
N VAL A 45 -3.17 -2.56 11.59
CA VAL A 45 -2.45 -3.74 12.09
C VAL A 45 -3.32 -4.97 11.97
N ASP A 46 -2.79 -6.00 11.32
CA ASP A 46 -3.36 -7.34 11.31
C ASP A 46 -3.04 -8.06 12.63
N LYS A 47 -3.83 -9.09 13.00
CA LYS A 47 -3.69 -9.82 14.28
C LYS A 47 -2.29 -10.43 14.51
N LEU A 48 -1.48 -10.53 13.47
CA LEU A 48 -0.10 -11.02 13.46
C LEU A 48 0.95 -9.91 13.70
N GLY A 49 0.55 -8.66 13.98
CA GLY A 49 1.47 -7.53 14.20
C GLY A 49 2.06 -6.92 12.91
N HIS A 50 1.63 -7.40 11.74
CA HIS A 50 2.01 -6.88 10.44
C HIS A 50 1.02 -5.83 9.94
N ALA A 51 1.50 -4.80 9.23
CA ALA A 51 0.61 -3.86 8.57
C ALA A 51 0.01 -4.46 7.29
N ARG A 52 -1.31 -4.34 7.11
CA ARG A 52 -1.99 -4.87 5.92
C ARG A 52 -1.51 -4.16 4.65
N LYS A 53 -1.12 -4.93 3.63
CA LYS A 53 -0.75 -4.39 2.31
C LYS A 53 -2.00 -3.85 1.63
N PRO A 54 -2.06 -2.55 1.24
CA PRO A 54 -3.19 -2.04 0.50
C PRO A 54 -3.28 -2.75 -0.87
N PRO A 55 -4.48 -3.14 -1.33
CA PRO A 55 -4.64 -3.82 -2.61
C PRO A 55 -4.04 -2.98 -3.75
N ASN A 56 -3.22 -3.60 -4.58
CA ASN A 56 -2.60 -2.96 -5.74
C ASN A 56 -3.63 -2.80 -6.87
N ILE A 57 -4.49 -1.79 -6.74
CA ILE A 57 -5.56 -1.48 -7.70
C ILE A 57 -5.02 -1.36 -9.13
N LYS A 58 -3.82 -0.78 -9.30
CA LYS A 58 -3.16 -0.65 -10.61
C LYS A 58 -2.84 -2.01 -11.26
N GLY A 59 -2.36 -2.97 -10.48
CA GLY A 59 -2.05 -4.32 -10.97
C GLY A 59 -3.32 -5.09 -11.35
N TYR A 60 -4.37 -4.94 -10.55
CA TYR A 60 -5.67 -5.53 -10.86
C TYR A 60 -6.29 -4.94 -12.14
N LEU A 61 -6.19 -3.62 -12.34
CA LEU A 61 -6.64 -2.96 -13.58
C LEU A 61 -5.88 -3.48 -14.81
N ALA A 62 -4.56 -3.58 -14.73
CA ALA A 62 -3.75 -4.11 -15.83
C ALA A 62 -4.11 -5.56 -16.16
N ALA A 63 -4.28 -6.41 -15.14
CA ALA A 63 -4.71 -7.79 -15.32
C ALA A 63 -6.12 -7.86 -15.95
N ALA A 64 -7.07 -7.05 -15.48
CA ALA A 64 -8.42 -7.01 -16.04
C ALA A 64 -8.43 -6.58 -17.52
N LEU A 65 -7.64 -5.58 -17.89
CA LEU A 65 -7.51 -5.14 -19.29
C LEU A 65 -6.89 -6.23 -20.17
N ALA A 66 -5.86 -6.94 -19.69
CA ALA A 66 -5.25 -8.04 -20.42
C ALA A 66 -6.24 -9.19 -20.65
N ILE A 67 -7.02 -9.55 -19.62
CA ILE A 67 -8.06 -10.59 -19.73
C ILE A 67 -9.13 -10.16 -20.73
N LEU A 68 -9.62 -8.92 -20.66
CA LEU A 68 -10.62 -8.42 -21.61
C LEU A 68 -10.10 -8.46 -23.05
N ALA A 69 -8.88 -7.97 -23.30
CA ALA A 69 -8.28 -8.01 -24.62
C ALA A 69 -8.16 -9.44 -25.16
N PHE A 70 -7.74 -10.39 -24.31
CA PHE A 70 -7.64 -11.81 -24.67
C PHE A 70 -9.01 -12.42 -24.99
N VAL A 71 -10.03 -12.17 -24.16
CA VAL A 71 -11.39 -12.68 -24.38
C VAL A 71 -12.00 -12.09 -25.65
N THR A 72 -11.82 -10.78 -25.89
CA THR A 72 -12.27 -10.15 -27.14
C THR A 72 -11.59 -10.77 -28.35
N PHE A 73 -10.28 -10.97 -28.30
CA PHE A 73 -9.53 -11.61 -29.40
C PHE A 73 -10.04 -13.03 -29.70
N VAL A 74 -10.20 -13.87 -28.66
CA VAL A 74 -10.71 -15.24 -28.83
C VAL A 74 -12.15 -15.24 -29.35
N TYR A 75 -13.03 -14.39 -28.80
CA TYR A 75 -14.41 -14.30 -29.25
C TYR A 75 -14.51 -13.88 -30.72
N TRP A 76 -13.73 -12.87 -31.11
CA TRP A 76 -13.70 -12.38 -32.49
C TRP A 76 -13.13 -13.41 -33.47
N GLY A 77 -12.07 -14.14 -33.07
CA GLY A 77 -11.40 -15.10 -33.95
C GLY A 77 -12.05 -16.48 -34.04
N PHE A 78 -12.81 -16.92 -33.02
CA PHE A 78 -13.38 -18.28 -32.97
C PHE A 78 -14.90 -18.34 -33.02
N PHE A 79 -15.60 -17.30 -32.55
CA PHE A 79 -17.06 -17.35 -32.37
C PHE A 79 -17.81 -16.32 -33.23
N MET A 80 -17.10 -15.43 -33.92
CA MET A 80 -17.68 -14.44 -34.84
C MET A 80 -17.33 -14.73 -36.32
N ASP A 81 -16.98 -15.99 -36.57
CA ASP A 81 -17.00 -16.67 -37.87
C ASP A 81 -18.16 -17.69 -37.83
#